data_AF-A0AAW2ZAG7-F1
#
_entry.id   AF-A0AAW2ZAG7-F1
#
_cell.length_a   1.000
_cell.length_b   1.000
_cell.length_c   1.000
_cell.angle_alpha   90.00
_cell.angle_beta   90.00
_cell.angle_gamma   90.00
#
_symmetry.space_group_name_H-M   'P 1'
#
loop_
_entity.id
_entity.type
_entity.pdbx_description
1 polymer ?
#
loop_
_entity_poly.entity_id
_entity_poly.type
_entity_poly.pdbx_seq_one_letter_code
_entity_poly.pdbx_strand_id
1 'polypeptide(L)'
;MCSGTTWCWRGNGSTLILLDNINETNISVGTRKECTEGEPVTRNITINNFILDGNRLKQTSEYSRKDPWIRNNNLDVRWTNGLTVNNLHTRNARSGGIVVSWYSSNMIFNNIQSYGHHFDGLAFYTSHSCIVSNFIVHTNDGAGISLDNDLRDSIFTNGVVRNNDDVGVFIRDVYNLTCSNLIIMNNKSNGIFLGDNYDTHRGPDCLHFTGCTVRGHGGVGVYNGAPVLGKHLSMQSCVLGPANLGGNMNLDFNNFTKSKDNVQFIK
;
A
#
# COMPACT_ATOMS: atom_id res chain seq x y z
N MET A 1 -9.35 26.30 -3.48
CA MET A 1 -9.08 25.14 -2.62
C MET A 1 -10.36 24.65 -2.01
N CYS A 2 -10.57 23.34 -2.05
CA CYS A 2 -11.72 22.71 -1.42
C CYS A 2 -11.29 22.27 -0.02
N SER A 3 -11.71 22.98 1.02
CA SER A 3 -11.59 22.53 2.42
C SER A 3 -12.97 22.16 2.93
N GLY A 4 -13.05 21.14 3.79
CA GLY A 4 -14.35 20.70 4.36
C GLY A 4 -15.32 20.15 3.30
N THR A 5 -14.79 19.53 2.24
CA THR A 5 -15.60 19.04 1.13
C THR A 5 -15.89 17.55 1.30
N THR A 6 -17.16 17.20 1.30
CA THR A 6 -17.62 15.81 1.31
C THR A 6 -18.14 15.43 -0.06
N TRP A 7 -17.55 14.42 -0.68
CA TRP A 7 -18.06 13.79 -1.89
C TRP A 7 -18.74 12.48 -1.49
N CYS A 8 -20.07 12.54 -1.35
CA CYS A 8 -20.91 11.38 -1.10
C CYS A 8 -21.80 11.14 -2.31
N TRP A 9 -21.66 9.99 -2.95
CA TRP A 9 -22.58 9.58 -4.01
C TRP A 9 -23.58 8.58 -3.43
N ARG A 10 -24.87 8.85 -3.68
CA ARG A 10 -25.97 8.03 -3.16
C ARG A 10 -26.25 6.92 -4.17
N GLY A 11 -25.73 5.72 -3.90
CA GLY A 11 -26.00 4.52 -4.68
C GLY A 11 -24.96 3.44 -4.39
N ASN A 12 -25.39 2.20 -4.23
CA ASN A 12 -24.47 1.06 -4.18
C ASN A 12 -23.84 0.91 -5.58
N GLY A 13 -22.56 1.28 -5.75
CA GLY A 13 -21.80 0.97 -6.96
C GLY A 13 -21.71 2.04 -8.06
N SER A 14 -21.85 3.34 -7.73
CA SER A 14 -21.54 4.40 -8.70
C SER A 14 -20.09 4.29 -9.19
N THR A 15 -19.90 4.16 -10.50
CA THR A 15 -18.58 3.96 -11.11
C THR A 15 -18.13 5.20 -11.87
N LEU A 16 -16.94 5.71 -11.55
CA LEU A 16 -16.21 6.69 -12.35
C LEU A 16 -15.17 5.94 -13.18
N ILE A 17 -15.32 5.98 -14.50
CA ILE A 17 -14.42 5.30 -15.46
C ILE A 17 -13.68 6.33 -16.31
N LEU A 18 -12.37 6.14 -16.51
CA LEU A 18 -11.61 6.94 -17.48
C LEU A 18 -12.00 6.56 -18.91
N LEU A 19 -12.21 7.56 -19.76
CA LEU A 19 -12.38 7.34 -21.20
C LEU A 19 -11.08 6.84 -21.83
N ASP A 20 -11.19 6.29 -23.04
CA ASP A 20 -10.05 5.80 -23.80
C ASP A 20 -9.00 6.91 -24.04
N ASN A 21 -7.72 6.57 -23.87
CA ASN A 21 -6.57 7.47 -24.02
C ASN A 21 -6.56 8.69 -23.06
N ILE A 22 -7.35 8.67 -21.99
CA ILE A 22 -7.26 9.66 -20.92
C ILE A 22 -6.26 9.17 -19.87
N ASN A 23 -4.98 9.50 -20.09
CA ASN A 23 -3.88 9.12 -19.21
C ASN A 23 -3.83 9.98 -17.93
N GLU A 24 -4.91 10.05 -17.15
CA GLU A 24 -5.01 10.87 -15.93
C GLU A 24 -5.35 10.01 -14.71
N THR A 25 -5.35 10.59 -13.51
CA THR A 25 -5.96 9.95 -12.33
C THR A 25 -7.48 10.10 -12.36
N ASN A 26 -8.25 9.12 -11.85
CA ASN A 26 -9.70 9.30 -11.72
C ASN A 26 -10.03 10.43 -10.74
N ILE A 27 -9.38 10.43 -9.57
CA ILE A 27 -9.57 11.46 -8.54
C ILE A 27 -8.19 11.86 -7.99
N SER A 28 -7.90 13.16 -8.05
CA SER A 28 -6.78 13.77 -7.35
C SER A 28 -7.30 14.57 -6.14
N VAL A 29 -6.76 14.28 -4.96
CA VAL A 29 -7.01 15.04 -3.73
C VAL A 29 -5.75 15.78 -3.34
N GLY A 30 -5.85 17.10 -3.27
CA GLY A 30 -4.75 17.97 -2.89
C GLY A 30 -4.15 18.76 -4.04
N THR A 31 -2.84 19.01 -3.99
CA THR A 31 -2.16 19.79 -5.03
C THR A 31 -1.81 18.93 -6.24
N ARG A 32 -1.90 19.53 -7.43
CA ARG A 32 -1.41 18.96 -8.69
C ARG A 32 -0.10 19.60 -9.16
N LYS A 33 0.50 20.49 -8.35
CA LYS A 33 1.84 21.03 -8.64
C LYS A 33 2.89 19.93 -8.56
N GLU A 34 4.05 20.13 -9.17
CA GLU A 34 5.18 19.20 -9.08
C GLU A 34 5.87 19.21 -7.71
N CYS A 35 5.83 20.35 -7.02
CA CYS A 35 6.34 20.51 -5.66
C CYS A 35 5.24 21.11 -4.78
N THR A 36 5.28 20.80 -3.49
CA THR A 36 4.30 21.29 -2.51
C THR A 36 4.69 22.62 -1.86
N GLU A 37 5.87 23.15 -2.18
CA GLU A 37 6.37 24.40 -1.59
C GLU A 37 5.44 25.58 -1.90
N GLY A 38 5.03 26.29 -0.86
CA GLY A 38 4.10 27.43 -0.97
C GLY A 38 2.64 27.05 -1.24
N GLU A 39 2.34 25.77 -1.50
CA GLU A 39 0.97 25.31 -1.72
C GLU A 39 0.23 25.17 -0.39
N PRO A 40 -1.00 25.70 -0.26
CA PRO A 40 -1.77 25.44 0.94
C PRO A 40 -2.22 23.96 1.03
N VAL A 41 -2.21 23.40 2.24
CA VAL A 41 -2.61 22.00 2.48
C VAL A 41 -4.12 21.84 2.28
N THR A 42 -4.54 20.82 1.54
CA THR A 42 -5.96 20.45 1.40
C THR A 42 -6.44 19.70 2.64
N ARG A 43 -7.64 20.00 3.14
CA ARG A 43 -8.08 19.50 4.45
C ARG A 43 -9.50 19.00 4.51
N ASN A 44 -9.72 18.01 5.38
CA ASN A 44 -11.04 17.53 5.80
C ASN A 44 -11.90 17.13 4.60
N ILE A 45 -11.38 16.18 3.83
CA ILE A 45 -12.05 15.62 2.66
C ILE A 45 -12.64 14.27 3.05
N THR A 46 -13.83 13.98 2.53
CA THR A 46 -14.46 12.66 2.69
C THR A 46 -14.92 12.14 1.33
N ILE A 47 -14.57 10.89 1.02
CA ILE A 47 -14.97 10.16 -0.19
C ILE A 47 -15.68 8.87 0.25
N ASN A 48 -16.93 8.69 -0.14
CA ASN A 48 -17.70 7.51 0.26
C ASN A 48 -18.48 6.87 -0.90
N ASN A 49 -18.45 5.53 -0.96
CA ASN A 49 -19.30 4.68 -1.83
C ASN A 49 -19.04 4.87 -3.33
N PHE A 50 -17.86 4.46 -3.80
CA PHE A 50 -17.49 4.58 -5.22
C PHE A 50 -16.76 3.37 -5.75
N ILE A 51 -16.84 3.21 -7.07
CA ILE A 51 -15.91 2.41 -7.87
C ILE A 51 -15.13 3.38 -8.77
N LEU A 52 -13.80 3.28 -8.76
CA LEU A 52 -12.91 3.99 -9.68
C LEU A 52 -12.32 2.96 -10.64
N ASP A 53 -12.57 3.14 -11.93
CA ASP A 53 -12.06 2.28 -12.99
C ASP A 53 -11.10 3.08 -13.88
N GLY A 54 -9.83 2.67 -13.92
CA GLY A 54 -8.81 3.37 -14.71
C GLY A 54 -8.85 3.01 -16.19
N ASN A 55 -9.67 2.01 -16.59
CA ASN A 55 -9.75 1.54 -17.97
C ASN A 55 -8.36 1.24 -18.58
N ARG A 56 -7.46 0.65 -17.77
CA ARG A 56 -6.02 0.47 -18.05
C ARG A 56 -5.70 0.00 -19.46
N LEU A 57 -6.44 -0.96 -19.99
CA LEU A 57 -6.17 -1.55 -21.32
C LEU A 57 -6.38 -0.56 -22.48
N LYS A 58 -7.03 0.58 -22.21
CA LYS A 58 -7.27 1.68 -23.15
C LYS A 58 -6.41 2.91 -22.86
N GLN A 59 -5.50 2.81 -21.90
CA GLN A 59 -4.54 3.87 -21.57
C GLN A 59 -3.18 3.57 -22.22
N THR A 60 -2.48 4.62 -22.62
CA THR A 60 -1.22 4.54 -23.35
C THR A 60 -0.01 4.94 -22.52
N SER A 61 -0.23 5.57 -21.36
CA SER A 61 0.82 6.08 -20.49
C SER A 61 0.46 5.93 -19.01
N GLU A 62 1.46 5.69 -18.18
CA GLU A 62 1.38 5.82 -16.71
C GLU A 62 1.19 7.29 -16.31
N TYR A 63 1.74 8.23 -17.08
CA TYR A 63 1.79 9.65 -16.71
C TYR A 63 0.77 10.48 -17.48
N SER A 64 0.26 11.51 -16.81
CA SER A 64 -0.47 12.60 -17.45
C SER A 64 0.39 13.28 -18.51
N ARG A 65 -0.23 13.55 -19.66
CA ARG A 65 0.38 14.32 -20.73
C ARG A 65 0.58 15.80 -20.34
N LYS A 66 -0.30 16.32 -19.50
CA LYS A 66 -0.31 17.74 -19.10
C LYS A 66 0.60 17.98 -17.90
N ASP A 67 0.54 17.08 -16.92
CA ASP A 67 1.27 17.18 -15.66
C ASP A 67 2.11 15.89 -15.48
N PRO A 68 3.33 15.77 -16.05
CA PRO A 68 4.07 14.50 -16.09
C PRO A 68 4.41 13.86 -14.74
N TRP A 69 4.34 14.61 -13.64
CA TRP A 69 4.48 14.14 -12.26
C TRP A 69 3.18 13.59 -11.67
N ILE A 70 2.05 13.64 -12.39
CA ILE A 70 0.78 13.02 -12.04
C ILE A 70 0.69 11.66 -12.73
N ARG A 71 0.49 10.62 -11.93
CA ARG A 71 0.32 9.26 -12.42
C ARG A 71 -1.15 8.91 -12.60
N ASN A 72 -1.42 7.97 -13.49
CA ASN A 72 -2.70 7.38 -13.81
C ASN A 72 -3.13 6.39 -12.72
N ASN A 73 -3.25 6.91 -11.50
CA ASN A 73 -3.74 6.20 -10.33
C ASN A 73 -5.28 6.29 -10.29
N ASN A 74 -5.96 5.38 -9.61
CA ASN A 74 -7.40 5.64 -9.38
C ASN A 74 -7.61 6.78 -8.39
N LEU A 75 -6.97 6.72 -7.23
CA LEU A 75 -6.98 7.79 -6.24
C LEU A 75 -5.55 8.26 -5.97
N ASP A 76 -5.27 9.51 -6.30
CA ASP A 76 -3.99 10.17 -6.06
C ASP A 76 -4.15 11.23 -4.97
N VAL A 77 -3.47 11.06 -3.83
CA VAL A 77 -3.55 11.95 -2.67
C VAL A 77 -2.20 12.59 -2.42
N ARG A 78 -2.15 13.91 -2.42
CA ARG A 78 -0.92 14.70 -2.28
C ARG A 78 -1.15 15.87 -1.35
N TRP A 79 -0.22 16.20 -0.45
CA TRP A 79 -0.28 17.41 0.39
C TRP A 79 -1.65 17.65 1.05
N THR A 80 -2.20 16.61 1.66
CA THR A 80 -3.55 16.60 2.25
C THR A 80 -3.48 16.24 3.73
N ASN A 81 -4.32 16.88 4.55
CA ASN A 81 -4.45 16.57 5.97
C ASN A 81 -5.91 16.29 6.32
N GLY A 82 -6.22 15.08 6.80
CA GLY A 82 -7.60 14.69 7.11
C GLY A 82 -8.39 14.26 5.87
N LEU A 83 -8.05 13.12 5.27
CA LEU A 83 -8.88 12.45 4.28
C LEU A 83 -9.50 11.20 4.89
N THR A 84 -10.82 11.06 4.75
CA THR A 84 -11.54 9.83 5.07
C THR A 84 -12.11 9.20 3.81
N VAL A 85 -11.81 7.93 3.58
CA VAL A 85 -12.31 7.14 2.47
C VAL A 85 -13.02 5.90 3.00
N ASN A 86 -14.31 5.76 2.69
CA ASN A 86 -15.05 4.54 3.04
C ASN A 86 -15.70 3.89 1.81
N ASN A 87 -15.72 2.57 1.78
CA ASN A 87 -16.43 1.78 0.77
C ASN A 87 -15.99 2.18 -0.65
N LEU A 88 -14.67 2.11 -0.91
CA LEU A 88 -14.08 2.46 -2.19
C LEU A 88 -13.52 1.22 -2.87
N HIS A 89 -13.91 1.00 -4.12
CA HIS A 89 -13.29 -0.01 -4.97
C HIS A 89 -12.44 0.69 -6.04
N THR A 90 -11.17 0.33 -6.15
CA THR A 90 -10.28 0.78 -7.22
C THR A 90 -9.97 -0.40 -8.13
N ARG A 91 -10.04 -0.20 -9.45
CA ARG A 91 -9.63 -1.23 -10.40
C ARG A 91 -9.03 -0.70 -11.69
N ASN A 92 -8.24 -1.55 -12.34
CA ASN A 92 -7.73 -1.33 -13.69
C ASN A 92 -7.04 0.03 -13.87
N ALA A 93 -6.20 0.45 -12.92
CA ALA A 93 -5.37 1.65 -13.08
C ALA A 93 -4.16 1.33 -13.96
N ARG A 94 -3.72 2.29 -14.79
CA ARG A 94 -2.46 2.16 -15.53
C ARG A 94 -1.24 2.41 -14.66
N SER A 95 -1.44 3.04 -13.50
CA SER A 95 -0.48 3.10 -12.41
C SER A 95 -0.96 2.26 -11.20
N GLY A 96 -1.10 2.85 -10.01
CA GLY A 96 -1.57 2.19 -8.79
C GLY A 96 -3.05 2.45 -8.46
N GLY A 97 -3.60 1.68 -7.53
CA GLY A 97 -4.99 1.86 -7.07
C GLY A 97 -5.16 3.12 -6.25
N ILE A 98 -4.68 3.11 -5.01
CA ILE A 98 -4.65 4.27 -4.12
C ILE A 98 -3.21 4.63 -3.85
N VAL A 99 -2.83 5.88 -4.10
CA VAL A 99 -1.48 6.39 -3.86
C VAL A 99 -1.55 7.63 -2.97
N VAL A 100 -0.93 7.55 -1.79
CA VAL A 100 -0.82 8.66 -0.84
C VAL A 100 0.63 9.10 -0.79
N SER A 101 0.87 10.40 -0.96
CA SER A 101 2.22 10.96 -1.02
C SER A 101 2.32 12.38 -0.49
N TRP A 102 3.55 12.89 -0.43
CA TRP A 102 3.87 14.31 -0.22
C TRP A 102 3.32 14.89 1.07
N TYR A 103 3.88 14.42 2.17
CA TYR A 103 3.61 14.83 3.55
C TYR A 103 2.12 14.83 3.90
N SER A 104 1.37 13.96 3.22
CA SER A 104 -0.02 13.72 3.51
C SER A 104 -0.16 13.10 4.90
N SER A 105 -1.18 13.51 5.65
CA SER A 105 -1.34 13.11 7.05
C SER A 105 -2.77 12.95 7.52
N ASN A 106 -2.95 12.18 8.60
CA ASN A 106 -4.24 11.92 9.23
C ASN A 106 -5.24 11.32 8.22
N MET A 107 -4.89 10.16 7.65
CA MET A 107 -5.70 9.50 6.64
C MET A 107 -6.41 8.29 7.20
N ILE A 108 -7.67 8.12 6.84
CA ILE A 108 -8.48 6.96 7.24
C ILE A 108 -9.04 6.32 5.98
N PHE A 109 -8.71 5.06 5.76
CA PHE A 109 -9.24 4.22 4.70
C PHE A 109 -9.92 3.01 5.33
N ASN A 110 -11.19 2.79 5.00
CA ASN A 110 -11.95 1.69 5.55
C ASN A 110 -12.84 1.04 4.49
N ASN A 111 -12.92 -0.30 4.53
CA ASN A 111 -13.68 -1.08 3.56
C ASN A 111 -13.25 -0.79 2.11
N ILE A 112 -12.00 -1.16 1.79
CA ILE A 112 -11.36 -0.89 0.51
C ILE A 112 -11.18 -2.18 -0.28
N GLN A 113 -11.48 -2.16 -1.58
CA GLN A 113 -11.08 -3.22 -2.50
C GLN A 113 -10.23 -2.64 -3.64
N SER A 114 -9.03 -3.17 -3.87
CA SER A 114 -8.08 -2.64 -4.87
C SER A 114 -7.49 -3.77 -5.71
N TYR A 115 -7.67 -3.74 -7.05
CA TYR A 115 -7.25 -4.86 -7.91
C TYR A 115 -7.04 -4.53 -9.40
N GLY A 116 -6.24 -5.33 -10.10
CA GLY A 116 -6.06 -5.22 -11.55
C GLY A 116 -5.20 -4.02 -11.98
N HIS A 117 -4.43 -3.44 -11.06
CA HIS A 117 -3.54 -2.30 -11.33
C HIS A 117 -2.26 -2.76 -12.02
N HIS A 118 -1.63 -1.88 -12.81
CA HIS A 118 -0.33 -2.19 -13.43
C HIS A 118 0.82 -2.11 -12.43
N PHE A 119 0.72 -1.22 -11.45
CA PHE A 119 1.63 -1.17 -10.31
C PHE A 119 0.86 -1.59 -9.06
N ASP A 120 1.06 -0.88 -7.97
CA ASP A 120 0.66 -1.36 -6.65
C ASP A 120 -0.83 -1.16 -6.38
N GLY A 121 -1.41 -2.05 -5.59
CA GLY A 121 -2.80 -1.90 -5.16
C GLY A 121 -2.99 -0.72 -4.21
N LEU A 122 -2.16 -0.65 -3.17
CA LEU A 122 -2.11 0.46 -2.21
C LEU A 122 -0.67 0.93 -2.08
N ALA A 123 -0.42 2.22 -2.24
CA ALA A 123 0.89 2.82 -2.11
C ALA A 123 0.86 4.01 -1.15
N PHE A 124 1.73 3.99 -0.15
CA PHE A 124 1.84 5.05 0.84
C PHE A 124 3.29 5.49 0.96
N TYR A 125 3.54 6.73 0.53
CA TYR A 125 4.84 7.36 0.46
C TYR A 125 4.84 8.64 1.27
N THR A 126 5.97 9.01 1.87
CA THR A 126 6.22 10.33 2.49
C THR A 126 4.96 10.88 3.16
N SER A 127 4.44 10.15 4.12
CA SER A 127 3.15 10.43 4.76
C SER A 127 3.18 9.91 6.19
N HIS A 128 2.26 10.36 7.02
CA HIS A 128 2.22 9.91 8.40
C HIS A 128 0.80 9.78 8.94
N SER A 129 0.63 8.96 9.97
CA SER A 129 -0.66 8.81 10.65
C SER A 129 -1.77 8.32 9.69
N CYS A 130 -1.47 7.29 8.91
CA CYS A 130 -2.42 6.64 8.01
C CYS A 130 -3.00 5.37 8.65
N ILE A 131 -4.32 5.25 8.66
CA ILE A 131 -5.05 4.08 9.15
C ILE A 131 -5.78 3.45 7.98
N VAL A 132 -5.46 2.20 7.69
CA VAL A 132 -6.12 1.40 6.65
C VAL A 132 -6.71 0.16 7.31
N SER A 133 -8.01 -0.03 7.18
CA SER A 133 -8.72 -1.13 7.83
C SER A 133 -9.74 -1.79 6.91
N ASN A 134 -9.98 -3.09 7.12
CA ASN A 134 -11.00 -3.86 6.40
C ASN A 134 -10.77 -3.77 4.88
N PHE A 135 -9.71 -4.37 4.36
CA PHE A 135 -9.35 -4.19 2.95
C PHE A 135 -9.06 -5.51 2.23
N ILE A 136 -9.23 -5.52 0.91
CA ILE A 136 -8.85 -6.63 0.05
C ILE A 136 -8.05 -6.06 -1.13
N VAL A 137 -6.80 -6.49 -1.27
CA VAL A 137 -5.91 -6.07 -2.35
C VAL A 137 -5.42 -7.30 -3.10
N HIS A 138 -5.67 -7.36 -4.41
CA HIS A 138 -5.35 -8.56 -5.17
C HIS A 138 -5.14 -8.35 -6.66
N THR A 139 -4.43 -9.30 -7.30
CA THR A 139 -4.38 -9.39 -8.78
C THR A 139 -3.86 -8.10 -9.42
N ASN A 140 -2.88 -7.46 -8.79
CA ASN A 140 -2.12 -6.37 -9.38
C ASN A 140 -0.87 -6.93 -10.05
N ASP A 141 -0.42 -6.30 -11.15
CA ASP A 141 0.83 -6.71 -11.78
C ASP A 141 2.04 -6.38 -10.87
N GLY A 142 1.92 -5.30 -10.08
CA GLY A 142 2.91 -4.89 -9.06
C GLY A 142 2.63 -5.46 -7.67
N ALA A 143 3.05 -4.75 -6.63
CA ALA A 143 2.87 -5.19 -5.25
C ALA A 143 1.40 -5.10 -4.82
N GLY A 144 1.02 -5.90 -3.82
CA GLY A 144 -0.25 -5.67 -3.14
C GLY A 144 -0.24 -4.31 -2.43
N ILE A 145 0.68 -4.16 -1.47
CA ILE A 145 0.88 -2.93 -0.72
C ILE A 145 2.35 -2.50 -0.87
N SER A 146 2.59 -1.24 -1.19
CA SER A 146 3.91 -0.62 -1.19
C SER A 146 3.99 0.52 -0.18
N LEU A 147 4.87 0.38 0.79
CA LEU A 147 5.11 1.35 1.85
C LEU A 147 6.55 1.85 1.73
N ASP A 148 6.73 3.13 1.46
CA ASP A 148 8.05 3.66 1.08
C ASP A 148 8.30 5.11 1.53
N ASN A 149 9.55 5.56 1.38
CA ASN A 149 9.96 6.96 1.38
C ASN A 149 9.45 7.78 2.57
N ASP A 150 9.83 7.39 3.80
CA ASP A 150 9.50 8.10 5.03
C ASP A 150 8.01 8.03 5.42
N LEU A 151 7.38 6.86 5.25
CA LEU A 151 6.06 6.57 5.84
C LEU A 151 6.19 6.38 7.36
N ARG A 152 5.34 7.05 8.16
CA ARG A 152 5.41 6.98 9.62
C ARG A 152 4.08 6.74 10.31
N ASP A 153 4.14 6.16 11.52
CA ASP A 153 3.05 6.09 12.49
C ASP A 153 1.73 5.57 11.88
N SER A 154 1.81 4.49 11.12
CA SER A 154 0.71 4.00 10.29
C SER A 154 0.25 2.60 10.68
N ILE A 155 -1.03 2.33 10.45
CA ILE A 155 -1.71 1.13 10.93
C ILE A 155 -2.48 0.48 9.78
N PHE A 156 -2.25 -0.82 9.56
CA PHE A 156 -2.96 -1.63 8.58
C PHE A 156 -3.62 -2.81 9.30
N THR A 157 -4.95 -2.92 9.31
CA THR A 157 -5.66 -3.99 10.02
C THR A 157 -6.74 -4.69 9.22
N ASN A 158 -6.97 -5.96 9.57
CA ASN A 158 -8.08 -6.78 9.08
C ASN A 158 -8.13 -6.80 7.53
N GLY A 159 -7.01 -7.15 6.91
CA GLY A 159 -6.83 -7.04 5.47
C GLY A 159 -6.46 -8.36 4.80
N VAL A 160 -6.75 -8.48 3.51
CA VAL A 160 -6.33 -9.60 2.67
C VAL A 160 -5.49 -9.08 1.52
N VAL A 161 -4.26 -9.59 1.36
CA VAL A 161 -3.35 -9.23 0.28
C VAL A 161 -2.94 -10.49 -0.47
N ARG A 162 -3.46 -10.68 -1.70
CA ARG A 162 -3.28 -11.97 -2.38
C ARG A 162 -3.14 -11.92 -3.89
N ASN A 163 -2.50 -12.93 -4.45
CA ASN A 163 -2.44 -13.16 -5.90
C ASN A 163 -1.93 -11.93 -6.68
N ASN A 164 -1.00 -11.16 -6.13
CA ASN A 164 -0.31 -10.10 -6.88
C ASN A 164 0.91 -10.70 -7.59
N ASP A 165 1.24 -10.17 -8.76
CA ASP A 165 2.32 -10.68 -9.62
C ASP A 165 3.72 -10.21 -9.18
N ASP A 166 3.81 -9.51 -8.05
CA ASP A 166 5.07 -9.24 -7.35
C ASP A 166 4.98 -9.66 -5.86
N VAL A 167 5.47 -8.84 -4.94
CA VAL A 167 5.42 -9.09 -3.49
C VAL A 167 4.04 -8.79 -2.93
N GLY A 168 3.70 -9.40 -1.79
CA GLY A 168 2.48 -9.04 -1.07
C GLY A 168 2.58 -7.65 -0.48
N VAL A 169 3.56 -7.44 0.39
CA VAL A 169 3.83 -6.17 1.07
C VAL A 169 5.28 -5.78 0.88
N PHE A 170 5.53 -4.68 0.19
CA PHE A 170 6.84 -4.04 0.07
C PHE A 170 6.97 -2.95 1.14
N ILE A 171 8.08 -2.95 1.88
CA ILE A 171 8.36 -1.98 2.94
C ILE A 171 9.80 -1.49 2.81
N ARG A 172 9.99 -0.18 2.67
CA ARG A 172 11.30 0.47 2.61
C ARG A 172 11.23 1.84 3.29
N ASP A 173 12.23 2.20 4.11
CA ASP A 173 12.26 3.50 4.79
C ASP A 173 10.93 3.88 5.48
N VAL A 174 10.42 2.94 6.29
CA VAL A 174 9.17 3.07 7.05
C VAL A 174 9.48 3.02 8.54
N TYR A 175 8.82 3.87 9.33
CA TYR A 175 9.00 3.92 10.78
C TYR A 175 7.68 3.77 11.54
N ASN A 176 7.67 2.94 12.58
CA ASN A 176 6.50 2.76 13.47
C ASN A 176 5.24 2.32 12.70
N LEU A 177 5.34 1.15 12.06
CA LEU A 177 4.25 0.52 11.30
C LEU A 177 3.64 -0.61 12.13
N THR A 178 2.32 -0.59 12.28
CA THR A 178 1.57 -1.71 12.85
C THR A 178 0.73 -2.39 11.79
N CYS A 179 0.90 -3.71 11.64
CA CYS A 179 0.07 -4.56 10.81
C CYS A 179 -0.62 -5.60 11.70
N SER A 180 -1.94 -5.72 11.64
CA SER A 180 -2.65 -6.71 12.47
C SER A 180 -3.75 -7.45 11.72
N ASN A 181 -3.84 -8.75 11.96
CA ASN A 181 -4.83 -9.64 11.34
C ASN A 181 -4.83 -9.55 9.81
N LEU A 182 -3.63 -9.51 9.21
CA LEU A 182 -3.49 -9.54 7.74
C LEU A 182 -3.38 -10.97 7.24
N ILE A 183 -4.07 -11.29 6.16
CA ILE A 183 -3.89 -12.54 5.40
C ILE A 183 -3.15 -12.20 4.11
N ILE A 184 -1.85 -12.48 4.09
CA ILE A 184 -0.96 -12.26 2.96
C ILE A 184 -0.69 -13.62 2.32
N MET A 185 -1.15 -13.84 1.09
CA MET A 185 -1.01 -15.17 0.49
C MET A 185 -0.89 -15.21 -1.04
N ASN A 186 -0.20 -16.22 -1.55
CA ASN A 186 -0.20 -16.54 -2.99
C ASN A 186 0.27 -15.39 -3.90
N ASN A 187 1.13 -14.51 -3.41
CA ASN A 187 1.81 -13.51 -4.25
C ASN A 187 3.00 -14.16 -4.97
N LYS A 188 3.29 -13.73 -6.19
CA LYS A 188 4.26 -14.39 -7.09
C LYS A 188 5.70 -14.34 -6.56
N SER A 189 6.07 -13.26 -5.88
CA SER A 189 7.37 -13.10 -5.23
C SER A 189 7.26 -13.41 -3.74
N ASN A 190 7.82 -12.59 -2.86
CA ASN A 190 7.77 -12.75 -1.40
C ASN A 190 6.43 -12.32 -0.79
N GLY A 191 6.11 -12.82 0.40
CA GLY A 191 4.96 -12.34 1.16
C GLY A 191 5.15 -10.92 1.64
N ILE A 192 6.22 -10.69 2.41
CA ILE A 192 6.66 -9.39 2.91
C ILE A 192 8.12 -9.22 2.47
N PHE A 193 8.43 -8.10 1.83
CA PHE A 193 9.79 -7.73 1.44
C PHE A 193 10.20 -6.44 2.14
N LEU A 194 11.33 -6.49 2.84
CA LEU A 194 11.94 -5.37 3.54
C LEU A 194 13.13 -4.90 2.72
N GLY A 195 13.01 -3.74 2.09
CA GLY A 195 14.01 -3.18 1.17
C GLY A 195 14.90 -2.13 1.81
N ASP A 196 16.09 -1.94 1.24
CA ASP A 196 16.96 -0.81 1.57
C ASP A 196 16.54 0.45 0.82
N ASN A 197 16.58 1.60 1.49
CA ASN A 197 16.63 2.88 0.81
C ASN A 197 18.09 3.27 0.56
N TYR A 198 18.55 3.01 -0.66
CA TYR A 198 19.93 3.29 -1.08
C TYR A 198 20.31 4.77 -0.97
N ASP A 199 19.37 5.70 -1.10
CA ASP A 199 19.66 7.13 -1.08
C ASP A 199 19.85 7.65 0.34
N THR A 200 19.08 7.14 1.30
CA THR A 200 19.15 7.58 2.70
C THR A 200 19.89 6.59 3.60
N HIS A 201 20.22 5.40 3.11
CA HIS A 201 20.70 4.24 3.87
C HIS A 201 19.83 3.95 5.10
N ARG A 202 18.51 4.13 4.96
CA ARG A 202 17.52 3.86 6.02
C ARG A 202 16.73 2.61 5.65
N GLY A 203 16.82 1.59 6.49
CA GLY A 203 15.93 0.44 6.43
C GLY A 203 14.63 0.69 7.19
N PRO A 204 13.62 -0.18 7.02
CA PRO A 204 12.42 -0.17 7.85
C PRO A 204 12.75 -0.39 9.33
N ASP A 205 12.07 0.32 10.22
CA ASP A 205 12.27 0.24 11.68
C ASP A 205 10.95 0.33 12.45
N CYS A 206 10.93 -0.24 13.67
CA CYS A 206 9.75 -0.31 14.53
C CYS A 206 8.52 -0.90 13.80
N LEU A 207 8.69 -2.09 13.23
CA LEU A 207 7.64 -2.82 12.54
C LEU A 207 7.00 -3.84 13.49
N HIS A 208 5.67 -3.80 13.61
CA HIS A 208 4.91 -4.68 14.49
C HIS A 208 3.83 -5.43 13.70
N PHE A 209 3.99 -6.75 13.57
CA PHE A 209 3.00 -7.63 12.96
C PHE A 209 2.35 -8.50 14.03
N THR A 210 1.01 -8.49 14.11
CA THR A 210 0.27 -9.26 15.11
C THR A 210 -0.87 -10.05 14.47
N GLY A 211 -0.93 -11.36 14.71
CA GLY A 211 -2.04 -12.19 14.20
C GLY A 211 -2.08 -12.32 12.67
N CYS A 212 -0.98 -12.06 11.98
CA CYS A 212 -0.91 -12.12 10.52
C CYS A 212 -0.65 -13.55 10.03
N THR A 213 -1.22 -13.91 8.88
CA THR A 213 -0.94 -15.15 8.15
C THR A 213 -0.19 -14.82 6.87
N VAL A 214 0.97 -15.44 6.64
CA VAL A 214 1.82 -15.22 5.46
C VAL A 214 2.19 -16.57 4.83
N ARG A 215 1.61 -16.92 3.67
CA ARG A 215 1.77 -18.28 3.10
C ARG A 215 1.56 -18.38 1.59
N GLY A 216 2.11 -19.44 0.99
CA GLY A 216 1.84 -19.81 -0.40
C GLY A 216 2.48 -18.89 -1.43
N HIS A 217 3.49 -18.11 -1.03
CA HIS A 217 4.23 -17.21 -1.90
C HIS A 217 5.17 -17.97 -2.85
N GLY A 218 5.45 -17.41 -4.03
CA GLY A 218 6.44 -18.00 -4.95
C GLY A 218 7.88 -17.85 -4.45
N GLY A 219 8.15 -16.81 -3.66
CA GLY A 219 9.38 -16.62 -2.89
C GLY A 219 9.24 -17.09 -1.43
N VAL A 220 9.83 -16.33 -0.49
CA VAL A 220 9.70 -16.61 0.95
C VAL A 220 8.57 -15.79 1.60
N GLY A 221 8.16 -16.18 2.80
CA GLY A 221 7.16 -15.47 3.60
C GLY A 221 7.61 -14.06 3.94
N VAL A 222 8.76 -13.92 4.60
CA VAL A 222 9.38 -12.62 4.91
C VAL A 222 10.81 -12.62 4.41
N TYR A 223 11.16 -11.65 3.57
CA TYR A 223 12.49 -11.46 3.04
C TYR A 223 13.06 -10.13 3.49
N ASN A 224 14.24 -10.15 4.11
CA ASN A 224 15.00 -8.93 4.34
C ASN A 224 16.10 -8.72 3.30
N GLY A 225 15.86 -7.78 2.39
CA GLY A 225 16.85 -7.26 1.45
C GLY A 225 17.61 -6.03 1.94
N ALA A 226 17.25 -5.44 3.08
CA ALA A 226 17.95 -4.29 3.63
C ALA A 226 19.27 -4.71 4.29
N PRO A 227 20.41 -4.04 4.00
CA PRO A 227 21.70 -4.30 4.64
C PRO A 227 21.67 -3.92 6.12
N VAL A 228 20.83 -2.95 6.49
CA VAL A 228 20.53 -2.57 7.87
C VAL A 228 19.01 -2.59 8.03
N LEU A 229 18.48 -3.63 8.66
CA LEU A 229 17.16 -3.53 9.25
C LEU A 229 17.25 -2.55 10.43
N GLY A 230 16.25 -1.68 10.54
CA GLY A 230 15.96 -1.05 11.82
C GLY A 230 15.87 -2.11 12.92
N LYS A 231 16.29 -1.74 14.12
CA LYS A 231 16.57 -2.71 15.21
C LYS A 231 15.32 -3.43 15.73
N HIS A 232 14.12 -3.11 15.23
CA HIS A 232 12.86 -3.57 15.80
C HIS A 232 11.86 -4.07 14.74
N LEU A 233 11.93 -5.37 14.41
CA LEU A 233 10.84 -6.10 13.75
C LEU A 233 10.27 -7.13 14.73
N SER A 234 8.99 -6.99 15.05
CA SER A 234 8.23 -7.90 15.90
C SER A 234 7.15 -8.60 15.09
N MET A 235 7.04 -9.93 15.25
CA MET A 235 5.97 -10.73 14.69
C MET A 235 5.36 -11.60 15.79
N GLN A 236 4.21 -11.18 16.33
CA GLN A 236 3.52 -11.84 17.43
C GLN A 236 2.32 -12.64 16.92
N SER A 237 2.16 -13.89 17.36
CA SER A 237 1.01 -14.74 17.02
C SER A 237 0.75 -14.86 15.51
N CYS A 238 1.81 -14.74 14.70
CA CYS A 238 1.72 -14.85 13.25
C CYS A 238 1.86 -16.31 12.81
N VAL A 239 1.26 -16.64 11.67
CA VAL A 239 1.38 -17.94 11.00
C VAL A 239 2.16 -17.74 9.71
N LEU A 240 3.35 -18.33 9.62
CA LEU A 240 4.15 -18.35 8.38
C LEU A 240 4.06 -19.75 7.74
N GLY A 241 4.10 -19.81 6.41
CA GLY A 241 4.11 -21.04 5.60
C GLY A 241 5.34 -21.96 5.80
N PRO A 242 5.82 -22.67 4.76
CA PRO A 242 7.02 -23.52 4.86
C PRO A 242 8.33 -22.75 4.57
N ALA A 243 8.34 -21.88 3.55
CA ALA A 243 9.51 -21.09 3.18
C ALA A 243 9.46 -19.71 3.85
N ASN A 244 9.80 -19.64 5.14
CA ASN A 244 9.33 -18.52 5.96
C ASN A 244 10.19 -17.28 5.97
N LEU A 245 11.51 -17.46 5.91
CA LEU A 245 12.45 -16.41 6.25
C LEU A 245 13.63 -16.46 5.27
N GLY A 246 14.00 -15.31 4.72
CA GLY A 246 15.19 -15.16 3.88
C GLY A 246 15.90 -13.82 4.11
N GLY A 247 17.18 -13.76 3.76
CA GLY A 247 18.01 -12.56 3.93
C GLY A 247 18.54 -12.34 5.34
N ASN A 248 19.04 -11.13 5.61
CA ASN A 248 19.76 -10.78 6.84
C ASN A 248 18.81 -10.48 8.02
N MET A 249 18.09 -11.46 8.53
CA MET A 249 17.11 -11.23 9.60
C MET A 249 17.63 -11.58 11.00
N ASN A 250 17.66 -10.59 11.90
CA ASN A 250 17.68 -10.77 13.35
C ASN A 250 16.26 -10.52 13.88
N LEU A 251 15.52 -11.60 14.15
CA LEU A 251 14.14 -11.51 14.63
C LEU A 251 14.08 -11.82 16.13
N ASP A 252 13.38 -10.97 16.88
CA ASP A 252 13.02 -11.26 18.26
C ASP A 252 11.76 -12.16 18.24
N PHE A 253 11.97 -13.48 18.26
CA PHE A 253 10.91 -14.48 18.17
C PHE A 253 10.24 -14.72 19.53
N ASN A 254 9.44 -13.77 20.00
CA ASN A 254 8.53 -14.05 21.11
C ASN A 254 7.19 -14.58 20.58
N ASN A 255 6.96 -15.90 20.71
CA ASN A 255 5.69 -16.61 20.46
C ASN A 255 5.27 -16.87 18.98
N PHE A 256 6.06 -17.69 18.26
CA PHE A 256 5.60 -18.32 17.02
C PHE A 256 4.98 -19.70 17.24
N THR A 257 3.84 -19.97 16.63
CA THR A 257 3.34 -21.33 16.42
C THR A 257 3.80 -21.78 15.03
N LYS A 258 4.95 -22.46 14.96
CA LYS A 258 5.43 -23.08 13.71
C LYS A 258 4.46 -24.20 13.32
N SER A 259 3.85 -24.13 12.13
CA SER A 259 3.07 -25.27 11.61
C SER A 259 4.03 -26.46 11.42
N LYS A 260 3.63 -27.65 11.84
CA LYS A 260 4.51 -28.77 12.19
C LYS A 260 5.22 -29.49 11.04
N ASP A 261 5.15 -29.00 9.81
CA ASP A 261 5.66 -29.74 8.65
C ASP A 261 6.86 -29.03 8.01
N ASN A 262 8.05 -29.61 8.22
CA ASN A 262 9.31 -29.45 7.47
C ASN A 262 9.88 -28.02 7.28
N VAL A 263 10.92 -27.66 8.06
CA VAL A 263 11.89 -26.62 7.63
C VAL A 263 13.31 -26.99 8.05
N GLN A 264 14.16 -27.18 7.03
CA GLN A 264 15.62 -27.11 7.13
C GLN A 264 16.08 -25.64 7.06
N PHE A 265 17.10 -25.29 7.84
CA PHE A 265 17.85 -24.06 7.62
C PHE A 265 18.73 -24.28 6.38
N ILE A 266 18.44 -23.60 5.28
CA ILE A 266 19.42 -23.45 4.20
C ILE A 266 20.34 -22.33 4.66
N LYS A 267 21.58 -22.70 4.98
CA LYS A 267 22.69 -21.76 5.18
C LYS A 267 23.10 -21.14 3.86
#